data_AF-A0AA91SYJ2-F1
#
_entry.id   AF-A0AA91SYJ2-F1
#
_cell.length_a   1.000
_cell.length_b   1.000
_cell.length_c   1.000
_cell.angle_alpha   90.00
_cell.angle_beta   90.00
_cell.angle_gamma   90.00
#
_symmetry.space_group_name_H-M   'P 1'
#
loop_
_entity.id
_entity.type
_entity.pdbx_description
1 polymer ?
#
loop_
_entity_poly.entity_id
_entity_poly.type
_entity_poly.pdbx_seq_one_letter_code
_entity_poly.pdbx_strand_id
1 'polypeptide(L)' 'MRSYWYVSLSNKYPHPNDDDPIRAVQSVQIKKKYSIIEMTREATPFEIDSCRLIYCGVGHFDEEHIQESVGRYIR' A
#
# COMPACT_ATOMS: atom_id res chain seq x y z
N MET A 1 -10.97 9.64 -5.68
CA MET A 1 -10.38 9.84 -4.35
C MET A 1 -8.89 9.55 -4.49
N ARG A 2 -8.01 10.37 -3.92
CA ARG A 2 -6.57 10.10 -3.97
C ARG A 2 -6.23 9.12 -2.85
N SER A 3 -5.41 8.12 -3.16
CA SER A 3 -5.02 7.07 -2.22
C SER A 3 -3.51 7.09 -2.02
N TYR A 4 -3.06 6.64 -0.86
CA TYR A 4 -1.66 6.35 -0.58
C TYR A 4 -1.36 4.92 -1.02
N TRP A 5 -0.30 4.76 -1.81
CA TRP A 5 0.09 3.49 -2.39
C TRP A 5 1.33 2.95 -1.72
N TYR A 6 1.30 1.67 -1.37
CA TYR A 6 2.43 0.97 -0.79
C TYR A 6 2.65 -0.40 -1.44
N VAL A 7 3.89 -0.89 -1.39
CA VAL A 7 4.22 -2.30 -1.61
C VAL A 7 4.63 -2.93 -0.29
N SER A 8 3.97 -4.02 0.08
CA SER A 8 4.39 -4.89 1.18
C SER A 8 5.37 -5.94 0.68
N LEU A 9 6.50 -6.07 1.37
CA LEU A 9 7.51 -7.11 1.11
C LEU A 9 7.29 -8.39 1.94
N SER A 10 6.22 -8.45 2.73
CA SER A 10 5.98 -9.53 3.69
C SER A 10 4.68 -10.31 3.44
N ASN A 11 3.91 -9.94 2.40
CA ASN A 11 2.50 -10.30 2.20
C ASN A 11 1.56 -9.96 3.37
N LYS A 12 2.04 -9.22 4.37
CA LYS A 12 1.18 -8.64 5.39
C LYS A 12 0.69 -7.29 4.91
N TYR A 13 -0.51 -6.92 5.30
CA TYR A 13 -1.06 -5.60 5.04
C TYR A 13 -1.71 -5.06 6.33
N PRO A 14 -1.74 -3.73 6.51
CA PRO A 14 -2.43 -3.11 7.63
C PRO A 14 -3.90 -3.47 7.64
N HIS A 15 -4.46 -3.69 8.83
CA HIS A 15 -5.91 -3.79 8.98
C HIS A 15 -6.47 -2.40 9.34
N PRO A 16 -7.67 -2.04 8.86
CA PRO A 16 -8.34 -0.82 9.29
C PRO A 16 -8.52 -0.80 10.80
N ASN A 17 -8.30 0.38 11.41
CA ASN A 17 -8.60 0.62 12.82
C ASN A 17 -10.06 1.06 13.02
N ASP A 18 -10.54 1.09 14.26
CA ASP A 18 -11.93 1.48 14.57
C ASP A 18 -12.27 2.92 14.14
N ASP A 19 -11.28 3.81 14.10
CA ASP A 19 -11.42 5.20 13.64
C ASP A 19 -11.29 5.37 12.11
N ASP A 20 -10.93 4.31 11.38
CA ASP A 20 -10.72 4.39 9.94
C ASP A 20 -12.05 4.41 9.18
N PRO A 21 -12.11 5.14 8.05
CA PRO A 21 -13.28 5.09 7.19
C PRO A 21 -13.51 3.66 6.66
N ILE A 22 -14.76 3.35 6.36
CA ILE A 22 -15.13 2.07 5.73
C ILE A 22 -14.31 1.90 4.45
N ARG A 23 -13.58 0.77 4.35
CA ARG A 23 -12.61 0.46 3.27
C ARG A 23 -11.38 1.38 3.23
N ALA A 24 -10.86 1.76 4.39
CA ALA A 24 -9.61 2.53 4.47
C ALA A 24 -8.39 1.81 3.90
N VAL A 25 -8.42 0.47 3.82
CA VAL A 25 -7.32 -0.34 3.29
C VAL A 25 -7.85 -1.37 2.29
N GLN A 26 -7.22 -1.44 1.12
CA GLN A 26 -7.37 -2.54 0.18
C GLN A 26 -6.00 -3.12 -0.14
N SER A 27 -5.92 -4.45 -0.26
CA SER A 27 -4.68 -5.13 -0.61
C SER A 27 -4.90 -6.11 -1.74
N VAL A 28 -4.01 -6.10 -2.74
CA VAL A 28 -3.96 -7.11 -3.78
C VAL A 28 -2.61 -7.81 -3.71
N GLN A 29 -2.65 -9.13 -3.52
CA GLN A 29 -1.43 -9.93 -3.54
C GLN A 29 -0.91 -10.06 -4.98
N ILE A 30 0.35 -9.70 -5.17
CA ILE A 30 1.07 -9.80 -6.45
C ILE A 30 2.23 -10.76 -6.27
N LYS A 31 2.23 -11.86 -7.03
CA LYS A 31 3.16 -12.98 -6.86
C LYS A 31 3.08 -13.55 -5.42
N LYS A 32 3.90 -14.54 -5.10
CA LYS A 32 3.88 -15.18 -3.77
C LYS A 32 4.47 -14.33 -2.64
N LYS A 33 5.01 -13.14 -2.90
CA LYS A 33 5.86 -12.40 -1.93
C LYS A 33 5.53 -10.91 -1.78
N TYR A 34 4.72 -10.34 -2.68
CA TYR A 34 4.42 -8.92 -2.67
C TYR A 34 2.93 -8.69 -2.56
N SER A 35 2.56 -7.54 -2.01
CA SER A 35 1.18 -7.05 -2.08
C SER A 35 1.20 -5.56 -2.36
N ILE A 36 0.34 -5.11 -3.28
CA ILE A 36 0.07 -3.69 -3.48
C ILE A 36 -1.03 -3.32 -2.50
N ILE A 37 -0.84 -2.24 -1.77
CA ILE A 37 -1.77 -1.75 -0.76
C ILE A 37 -2.20 -0.35 -1.15
N GLU A 38 -3.51 -0.17 -1.20
CA GLU A 38 -4.19 1.11 -1.29
C GLU A 38 -4.65 1.51 0.11
N MET A 39 -4.33 2.73 0.55
CA MET A 39 -4.82 3.29 1.80
C MET A 39 -5.43 4.67 1.61
N THR A 40 -6.50 4.99 2.34
CA THR A 40 -7.13 6.32 2.32
C THR A 40 -6.35 7.36 3.15
N ARG A 41 -5.40 6.90 3.96
CA ARG A 41 -4.51 7.72 4.80
C ARG A 41 -3.08 7.22 4.68
N GLU A 42 -2.14 8.02 5.15
CA GLU A 42 -0.75 7.59 5.28
C GLU A 42 -0.65 6.45 6.32
N ALA A 43 0.21 5.48 6.02
CA ALA A 43 0.54 4.40 6.95
C ALA A 43 1.31 4.96 8.15
N THR A 44 0.94 4.50 9.34
CA THR A 44 1.66 4.82 10.57
C THR A 44 3.05 4.15 10.56
N PRO A 45 4.03 4.67 11.32
CA PRO A 45 5.34 4.03 11.45
C PRO A 45 5.26 2.57 11.90
N PHE A 46 4.28 2.23 12.75
CA PHE A 46 4.05 0.85 13.21
C PHE A 46 3.56 -0.06 12.07
N GLU A 47 2.61 0.40 11.26
CA GLU A 47 2.14 -0.33 10.08
C GLU A 47 3.27 -0.53 9.05
N ILE A 48 4.10 0.51 8.84
CA ILE A 48 5.25 0.46 7.93
C ILE A 48 6.24 -0.63 8.35
N ASP A 49 6.62 -0.66 9.63
CA ASP A 49 7.58 -1.63 10.14
C ASP A 49 6.99 -3.05 10.16
N SER A 50 5.79 -3.22 10.73
CA SER A 50 5.14 -4.53 10.90
C SER A 50 4.81 -5.23 9.58
N CYS A 51 4.43 -4.46 8.55
CA CYS A 51 4.07 -5.00 7.23
C CYS A 51 5.21 -4.87 6.20
N ARG A 52 6.36 -4.26 6.56
CA ARG A 52 7.47 -3.96 5.65
C ARG A 52 6.99 -3.20 4.41
N LEU A 53 6.30 -2.09 4.66
CA LEU A 53 5.72 -1.25 3.60
C LEU A 53 6.78 -0.35 2.98
N ILE A 54 6.72 -0.23 1.65
CA ILE A 54 7.48 0.75 0.88
C ILE A 54 6.47 1.73 0.29
N TYR A 55 6.66 3.01 0.56
CA TYR A 55 5.81 4.07 0.00
C TYR A 55 6.05 4.25 -1.49
N CYS A 56 4.98 4.23 -2.28
CA CYS A 56 5.02 4.35 -3.74
C CYS A 56 4.48 5.68 -4.27
N GLY A 57 3.68 6.40 -3.48
CA GLY A 57 3.18 7.74 -3.82
C GLY A 57 1.72 7.94 -3.40
N VAL A 58 1.18 9.11 -3.76
CA VAL A 58 -0.21 9.50 -3.50
C VAL A 58 -0.89 9.93 -4.80
N GLY A 59 -2.04 9.36 -5.10
CA GLY A 59 -2.74 9.64 -6.36
C GLY A 59 -3.67 8.51 -6.77
N HIS A 60 -4.00 8.48 -8.07
CA HIS A 60 -4.68 7.37 -8.70
C HIS A 60 -3.67 6.28 -9.12
N PHE A 61 -4.10 5.02 -9.09
CA PHE A 61 -3.21 3.89 -9.38
C PHE A 61 -2.59 3.98 -10.78
N ASP A 62 -3.37 4.44 -11.77
CA ASP A 62 -3.00 4.54 -13.18
C ASP A 62 -2.03 5.70 -13.50
N GLU A 63 -1.70 6.54 -12.53
CA GLU A 63 -0.70 7.59 -12.71
C GLU A 63 0.70 6.98 -12.92
N GLU A 64 1.42 7.48 -13.92
CA GLU A 64 2.72 6.95 -14.36
C GLU A 64 3.72 6.84 -13.20
N HIS A 65 3.83 7.89 -12.38
CA HIS A 65 4.75 7.90 -11.25
C HIS A 65 4.45 6.81 -10.19
N ILE A 66 3.18 6.45 -10.00
CA ILE A 66 2.76 5.36 -9.11
C ILE A 66 3.13 4.01 -9.73
N GLN A 67 2.78 3.80 -11.01
CA GLN A 67 3.09 2.57 -11.74
C GLN A 67 4.59 2.31 -11.78
N GLU A 68 5.40 3.32 -12.09
CA GLU A 68 6.86 3.23 -12.09
C GLU A 68 7.41 2.89 -10.70
N SER A 69 6.92 3.54 -9.66
CA SER A 69 7.37 3.32 -8.28
C SER A 69 7.05 1.90 -7.82
N VAL A 70 5.82 1.42 -8.03
CA VAL A 70 5.40 0.04 -7.74
C VAL A 70 6.25 -0.97 -8.54
N GLY A 71 6.46 -0.71 -9.83
CA GLY A 71 7.23 -1.58 -10.73
C GLY A 71 8.70 -1.75 -10.32
N ARG A 72 9.31 -0.77 -9.65
CA ARG A 72 10.68 -0.89 -9.12
C ARG A 72 10.81 -1.96 -8.04
N TYR A 73 9.76 -2.19 -7.26
CA TYR A 73 9.79 -3.09 -6.10
C TYR A 73 9.21 -4.48 -6.39
N ILE A 74 8.30 -4.59 -7.36
CA ILE A 74 7.71 -5.86 -7.78
C ILE A 74 8.53 -6.46 -8.93
N ARG A 75 9.54 -7.26 -8.60
CA ARG A 75 10.38 -8.01 -9.56
C ARG A 75 9.83 -9.39 -9.89
#